data_AF-D9WII6-F1
#
_entry.id   AF-D9WII6-F1
#
_cell.length_a   1.000
_cell.length_b   1.000
_cell.length_c   1.000
_cell.angle_alpha   90.00
_cell.angle_beta   90.00
_cell.angle_gamma   90.00
#
_symmetry.space_group_name_H-M   'P 1'
#
loop_
_entity.id
_entity.type
_entity.pdbx_description
1 polymer ?
#
loop_
_entity_poly.entity_id
_entity_poly.type
_entity_poly.pdbx_seq_one_letter_code
_entity_poly.pdbx_strand_id
1 'polypeptide(L)' 'MADFHRRAAATHRELDDLWHTALALDGLAGALYDADETEEARRHWTEALHALATYDDPRAAGLRDRIVAALG' A
#
# COMPACT_ATOMS: atom_id res chain seq x y z
N MET A 1 -19.54 8.70 -24.41
CA MET A 1 -18.20 9.20 -24.05
C MET A 1 -18.09 9.53 -22.56
N ALA A 2 -19.04 10.26 -21.97
CA ALA A 2 -19.02 10.61 -20.54
C ALA A 2 -18.95 9.42 -19.57
N ASP A 3 -19.65 8.31 -19.82
CA ASP A 3 -19.64 7.14 -18.91
C ASP A 3 -18.32 6.38 -18.89
N PHE A 4 -17.52 6.44 -19.96
CA PHE A 4 -16.16 5.90 -19.97
C PHE A 4 -15.24 6.76 -19.11
N HIS A 5 -15.30 8.09 -19.27
CA HIS A 5 -14.52 9.01 -18.44
C HIS A 5 -14.90 8.96 -16.95
N ARG A 6 -16.19 8.81 -16.61
CA ARG A 6 -16.60 8.65 -15.20
C ARG A 6 -16.06 7.37 -14.57
N ARG A 7 -16.11 6.25 -15.29
CA ARG A 7 -15.54 4.98 -14.82
C ARG A 7 -14.02 5.08 -14.66
N ALA A 8 -13.34 5.64 -15.65
CA ALA A 8 -11.90 5.87 -15.56
C ALA A 8 -11.54 6.75 -14.36
N ALA A 9 -12.28 7.85 -14.11
CA ALA A 9 -12.05 8.73 -12.97
C ALA A 9 -12.32 8.04 -11.63
N ALA A 10 -13.35 7.19 -11.54
CA ALA A 10 -13.65 6.42 -10.34
C ALA A 10 -12.53 5.43 -10.02
N THR A 11 -12.07 4.67 -11.02
CA THR A 11 -10.94 3.74 -10.86
C THR A 11 -9.65 4.48 -10.50
N HIS A 12 -9.35 5.62 -11.13
CA HIS A 12 -8.16 6.40 -10.76
C HIS A 12 -8.23 6.91 -9.32
N ARG A 13 -9.41 7.30 -8.84
CA ARG A 13 -9.56 7.72 -7.44
C ARG A 13 -9.37 6.55 -6.48
N GLU A 14 -9.96 5.41 -6.76
CA GLU A 14 -9.77 4.19 -5.96
C GLU A 14 -8.28 3.79 -5.93
N LEU A 15 -7.60 3.84 -7.07
CA LEU A 15 -6.16 3.66 -7.19
C LEU A 15 -5.34 4.85 -6.65
N ASP A 16 -5.91 5.96 -6.24
CA ASP A 16 -5.17 6.99 -5.53
C ASP A 16 -5.33 6.77 -4.02
N ASP A 17 -6.54 6.40 -3.59
CA ASP A 17 -6.87 6.11 -2.20
C ASP A 17 -6.10 4.88 -1.68
N LEU A 18 -6.02 3.79 -2.46
CA LEU A 18 -5.26 2.59 -2.09
C LEU A 18 -3.75 2.87 -1.99
N TRP A 19 -3.23 3.76 -2.83
CA TRP A 19 -1.81 4.14 -2.85
C TRP A 19 -1.46 4.90 -1.58
N HIS A 20 -2.27 5.91 -1.23
CA HIS A 20 -2.09 6.66 0.01
C HIS A 20 -2.27 5.78 1.25
N THR A 21 -3.22 4.84 1.21
CA THR A 21 -3.43 3.86 2.29
C THR A 21 -2.19 2.99 2.50
N ALA A 22 -1.60 2.46 1.42
CA ALA A 22 -0.39 1.65 1.51
C ALA A 22 0.81 2.41 2.12
N LEU A 23 0.99 3.68 1.74
CA LEU A 23 2.05 4.53 2.31
C LEU A 23 1.84 4.80 3.81
N ALA A 24 0.59 5.06 4.22
CA ALA A 24 0.27 5.29 5.62
C ALA A 24 0.51 4.03 6.47
N LEU A 25 0.07 2.87 5.97
CA LEU A 25 0.28 1.58 6.63
C LEU A 25 1.76 1.22 6.77
N ASP A 26 2.58 1.47 5.74
CA ASP A 26 4.03 1.26 5.83
C ASP A 26 4.68 2.15 6.89
N GLY A 27 4.33 3.44 6.94
CA GLY A 27 4.86 4.36 7.93
C GLY A 27 4.46 3.98 9.35
N LEU A 28 3.20 3.58 9.55
CA LEU A 28 2.70 3.08 10.84
C LEU A 28 3.42 1.81 11.26
N ALA A 29 3.56 0.85 10.35
CA ALA A 29 4.26 -0.41 10.62
C ALA A 29 5.72 -0.18 11.00
N GLY A 30 6.42 0.73 10.33
CA GLY A 30 7.79 1.11 10.70
C GLY A 30 7.86 1.68 12.12
N ALA A 31 6.95 2.59 12.48
CA ALA A 31 6.90 3.15 13.83
C ALA A 31 6.59 2.11 14.92
N LEU A 32 5.69 1.17 14.63
CA LEU A 32 5.36 0.06 15.54
C LEU A 32 6.53 -0.91 15.69
N TYR A 33 7.25 -1.20 14.62
CA TYR A 33 8.45 -2.03 14.66
C TYR A 33 9.53 -1.39 15.55
N ASP A 34 9.76 -0.08 15.40
CA ASP A 34 10.68 0.68 16.25
C ASP A 34 10.25 0.71 17.73
N ALA A 35 8.96 0.52 18.00
CA ALA A 35 8.37 0.44 19.35
C ALA A 35 8.32 -1.00 19.92
N ASP A 36 8.96 -1.98 19.26
CA ASP A 36 8.95 -3.41 19.61
C ASP A 36 7.57 -4.10 19.42
N GLU A 37 6.58 -3.40 18.85
CA GLU A 37 5.24 -3.92 18.53
C GLU A 37 5.23 -4.72 17.20
N THR A 38 6.14 -5.69 17.11
CA THR A 38 6.51 -6.38 15.87
C THR A 38 5.32 -7.13 15.23
N GLU A 39 4.43 -7.74 16.01
CA GLU A 39 3.28 -8.46 15.48
C GLU A 39 2.29 -7.51 14.79
N GLU A 40 2.05 -6.33 15.37
CA GLU A 40 1.13 -5.33 14.80
C GLU A 40 1.75 -4.66 13.57
N ALA A 41 3.06 -4.40 13.60
CA ALA A 41 3.81 -3.95 12.42
C ALA A 41 3.65 -4.92 11.24
N ARG A 42 3.79 -6.24 11.46
CA ARG A 42 3.65 -7.25 10.42
C ARG A 42 2.25 -7.29 9.81
N ARG A 43 1.20 -7.06 10.61
CA ARG A 43 -0.19 -6.97 10.12
C ARG A 43 -0.37 -5.78 9.19
N HIS A 44 0.07 -4.60 9.60
CA HIS A 44 -0.03 -3.39 8.77
C HIS A 44 0.80 -3.47 7.49
N TRP A 45 1.99 -4.08 7.53
CA TRP A 45 2.75 -4.36 6.32
C TRP A 45 2.05 -5.35 5.38
N THR A 46 1.38 -6.37 5.92
CA THR A 46 0.58 -7.31 5.12
C THR A 46 -0.59 -6.59 4.43
N GLU A 47 -1.30 -5.72 5.16
CA GLU A 47 -2.36 -4.89 4.58
C GLU A 47 -1.85 -3.92 3.51
N ALA A 48 -0.68 -3.32 3.72
CA ALA A 48 -0.02 -2.48 2.71
C ALA A 48 0.29 -3.27 1.44
N LEU A 49 0.80 -4.51 1.55
CA LEU A 49 1.03 -5.39 0.40
C LEU A 49 -0.28 -5.70 -0.36
N HIS A 50 -1.38 -5.91 0.35
CA HIS A 50 -2.69 -6.12 -0.27
C HIS A 50 -3.16 -4.90 -1.07
N ALA A 51 -3.03 -3.69 -0.51
CA ALA A 51 -3.36 -2.46 -1.24
C ALA A 51 -2.49 -2.27 -2.49
N LEU A 52 -1.20 -2.64 -2.40
CA LEU A 52 -0.24 -2.52 -3.50
C LEU A 52 -0.39 -3.57 -4.60
N ALA A 53 -1.17 -4.64 -4.37
CA ALA A 53 -1.37 -5.72 -5.35
C ALA A 53 -2.08 -5.24 -6.62
N THR A 54 -2.83 -4.14 -6.54
CA THR A 54 -3.56 -3.54 -7.68
C THR A 54 -2.66 -2.68 -8.58
N TYR A 55 -1.40 -2.45 -8.20
CA TYR A 55 -0.45 -1.58 -8.90
C TYR A 55 0.71 -2.38 -9.51
N ASP A 56 0.84 -2.30 -10.83
CA ASP A 56 1.91 -2.94 -11.60
C ASP A 56 3.10 -2.00 -11.90
N ASP A 57 3.08 -0.77 -11.41
CA ASP A 57 4.13 0.21 -11.71
C ASP A 57 5.40 0.00 -10.86
N PRO A 58 6.56 0.49 -11.33
CA PRO A 58 7.84 0.30 -10.64
C PRO A 58 7.89 0.89 -9.22
N ARG A 59 7.10 1.94 -8.94
CA ARG A 59 7.08 2.57 -7.63
C ARG A 59 6.38 1.68 -6.61
N ALA A 60 5.26 1.08 -6.99
CA ALA A 60 4.59 0.08 -6.18
C ALA A 60 5.46 -1.17 -5.97
N ALA A 61 6.17 -1.62 -7.01
CA ALA A 61 7.12 -2.73 -6.89
C ALA A 61 8.22 -2.45 -5.85
N GLY A 62 8.87 -1.28 -5.92
CA GLY A 62 9.91 -0.92 -4.95
C GLY A 62 9.39 -0.83 -3.51
N LEU A 63 8.15 -0.37 -3.31
CA LEU A 63 7.52 -0.35 -2.00
C LEU A 63 7.23 -1.78 -1.50
N ARG A 64 6.69 -2.66 -2.35
CA ARG A 64 6.46 -4.07 -2.03
C ARG A 64 7.76 -4.77 -1.63
N ASP A 65 8.84 -4.56 -2.38
CA ASP A 65 10.14 -5.18 -2.08
C ASP A 65 10.69 -4.75 -0.71
N ARG A 66 10.57 -3.45 -0.36
CA ARG A 66 10.96 -2.95 0.97
C ARG A 66 10.13 -3.60 2.08
N ILE A 67 8.80 -3.67 1.90
CA ILE A 67 7.91 -4.26 2.91
C ILE A 67 8.21 -5.76 3.08
N VAL A 68 8.42 -6.49 1.98
CA VAL A 68 8.81 -7.91 2.02
C VAL A 68 10.14 -8.10 2.76
N ALA A 69 11.12 -7.23 2.54
CA ALA A 69 12.37 -7.27 3.28
C ALA A 69 12.21 -7.00 4.78
N ALA A 70 11.22 -6.18 5.19
CA ALA A 70 10.94 -5.91 6.60
C ALA A 70 10.17 -7.06 7.30
N LEU A 71 9.48 -7.90 6.53
CA LEU A 71 8.80 -9.08 7.04
C LEU A 71 9.71 -10.32 7.17
N GLY A 72 10.82 -10.37 6.42
CA GLY A 72 11.79 -11.48 6.42
C GLY A 72 12.82 -11.36 7.54
#